data_AF-A0A3D4YGE1-F1
#
_entry.id   AF-A0A3D4YGE1-F1
#
_cell.length_a   1.000
_cell.length_b   1.000
_cell.length_c   1.000
_cell.angle_alpha   90.00
_cell.angle_beta   90.00
_cell.angle_gamma   90.00
#
_symmetry.space_group_name_H-M   'P 1'
#
loop_
_entity.id
_entity.type
_entity.pdbx_description
1 polymer ?
#
loop_
_entity_poly.entity_id
_entity_poly.type
_entity_poly.pdbx_seq_one_letter_code
_entity_poly.pdbx_strand_id
1 'polypeptide(L)'
;MNDGFDTLTLDIARKFTPVLPGIPGIRFRSLKGGQAPQAMPEEAKLLLMAPDYIDIRQRIAAYKKETGDDVDHRTRGKSLEISARSGGPEEERNAISILIELAGSLPFAGDEIKDFFDFYNTYIHFETNGAALGLAFSDPASGPLILNAGMIEMTPEAARLTLGICCPSSCPEEQICDAMMPILNRYEMGLVKPSHQDPATFG
;
A
#
# COMPACT_ATOMS: atom_id res chain seq x y z
N MET A 1 6.98 -33.94 -6.56
CA MET A 1 7.60 -32.80 -7.26
C MET A 1 6.62 -31.68 -7.04
N ASN A 2 6.95 -30.75 -6.13
CA ASN A 2 6.10 -29.57 -5.93
C ASN A 2 6.44 -28.62 -7.07
N ASP A 3 5.55 -28.56 -8.04
CA ASP A 3 5.64 -27.63 -9.14
C ASP A 3 5.49 -26.20 -8.62
N GLY A 4 6.46 -25.35 -8.98
CA GLY A 4 6.36 -23.90 -9.17
C GLY A 4 5.55 -23.04 -8.19
N PHE A 5 6.26 -22.11 -7.54
CA PHE A 5 5.77 -21.01 -6.70
C PHE A 5 5.18 -21.36 -5.33
N ASP A 6 5.80 -20.81 -4.29
CA ASP A 6 5.22 -20.69 -2.96
C ASP A 6 4.61 -19.28 -2.81
N THR A 7 3.42 -19.21 -2.20
CA THR A 7 2.77 -17.94 -1.87
C THR A 7 2.95 -17.60 -0.41
N LEU A 8 3.46 -16.41 -0.14
CA LEU A 8 3.69 -15.87 1.18
C LEU A 8 2.81 -14.63 1.38
N THR A 9 2.18 -14.54 2.56
CA THR A 9 1.51 -13.32 3.01
C THR A 9 2.30 -12.74 4.17
N LEU A 10 2.66 -11.47 4.07
CA LEU A 10 3.45 -10.76 5.05
C LEU A 10 2.85 -9.39 5.35
N ASP A 11 2.74 -9.04 6.62
CA ASP A 11 2.25 -7.72 7.01
C ASP A 11 3.39 -6.81 7.50
N ILE A 12 3.40 -5.60 6.96
CA ILE A 12 4.17 -4.48 7.51
C ILE A 12 3.23 -3.70 8.42
N ALA A 13 3.65 -3.48 9.66
CA ALA A 13 2.87 -2.74 10.64
C ALA A 13 3.65 -1.58 11.25
N ARG A 14 2.97 -0.46 11.50
CA ARG A 14 3.50 0.69 12.23
C ARG A 14 2.45 1.22 13.20
N LYS A 15 2.86 1.58 14.41
CA LYS A 15 2.01 2.35 15.33
C LYS A 15 2.28 3.83 15.15
N PHE A 16 1.23 4.63 15.29
CA PHE A 16 1.33 6.07 15.19
C PHE A 16 1.15 6.78 16.53
N THR A 17 1.89 7.87 16.69
CA THR A 17 1.73 8.82 17.78
C THR A 17 0.51 9.72 17.48
N PRO A 18 -0.43 9.86 18.43
CA PRO A 18 -1.59 10.74 18.24
C PRO A 18 -1.19 12.18 17.93
N VAL A 19 -1.70 12.71 16.81
CA VAL A 19 -1.49 14.11 16.43
C VAL A 19 -2.30 15.02 17.34
N LEU A 20 -1.61 15.88 18.08
CA LEU A 20 -2.25 16.78 19.04
C LEU A 20 -3.21 17.78 18.37
N PRO A 21 -4.24 18.25 19.10
CA PRO A 21 -5.06 19.38 18.66
C PRO A 21 -4.21 20.62 18.37
N GLY A 22 -4.59 21.40 17.37
CA GLY A 22 -3.93 22.67 17.04
C GLY A 22 -2.72 22.56 16.10
N ILE A 23 -2.18 21.37 15.85
CA ILE A 23 -1.16 21.18 14.80
C ILE A 23 -1.76 21.53 13.42
N PRO A 24 -1.15 22.43 12.62
CA PRO A 24 -1.66 22.74 11.28
C PRO A 24 -1.68 21.54 10.33
N GLY A 25 -2.53 21.56 9.31
CA GLY A 25 -2.59 20.53 8.27
C GLY A 25 -3.81 19.60 8.33
N ILE A 26 -3.91 18.74 7.33
CA ILE A 26 -5.03 17.81 7.12
C ILE A 26 -5.01 16.73 8.21
N ARG A 27 -6.14 16.47 8.83
CA ARG A 27 -6.32 15.37 9.78
C ARG A 27 -6.65 14.08 9.05
N PHE A 28 -5.72 13.13 9.10
CA PHE A 28 -5.95 11.76 8.66
C PHE A 28 -7.06 11.08 9.50
N ARG A 29 -7.92 10.28 8.87
CA ARG A 29 -8.98 9.52 9.57
C ARG A 29 -8.93 8.03 9.30
N SER A 30 -8.76 7.62 8.06
CA SER A 30 -8.55 6.21 7.73
C SER A 30 -8.13 6.05 6.29
N LEU A 31 -7.40 4.99 5.98
CA LEU A 31 -7.17 4.51 4.63
C LEU A 31 -7.45 3.01 4.60
N LYS A 32 -8.29 2.55 3.67
CA LYS A 32 -8.59 1.13 3.46
C LYS A 32 -8.57 0.79 1.99
N GLY A 33 -8.05 -0.35 1.61
CA GLY A 33 -8.08 -0.82 0.23
C GLY A 33 -7.71 -2.29 0.11
N GLY A 34 -8.13 -2.90 -1.00
CA GLY A 34 -7.91 -4.32 -1.25
C GLY A 34 -8.84 -5.25 -0.47
N GLN A 35 -8.86 -6.52 -0.87
CA GLN A 35 -9.73 -7.57 -0.29
C GLN A 35 -8.99 -8.85 0.06
N ALA A 36 -7.86 -9.14 -0.60
CA ALA A 36 -7.04 -10.31 -0.36
C ALA A 36 -5.56 -10.03 -0.65
N PRO A 37 -4.60 -10.68 0.02
CA PRO A 37 -3.17 -10.44 -0.17
C PRO A 37 -2.69 -10.62 -1.62
N GLN A 38 -3.15 -11.67 -2.30
CA GLN A 38 -2.71 -12.04 -3.64
C GLN A 38 -3.58 -11.44 -4.76
N ALA A 39 -4.68 -10.76 -4.40
CA ALA A 39 -5.55 -10.11 -5.36
C ALA A 39 -5.11 -8.66 -5.57
N MET A 40 -5.09 -8.21 -6.82
CA MET A 40 -4.86 -6.80 -7.10
C MET A 40 -6.00 -5.95 -6.50
N PRO A 41 -5.71 -4.89 -5.74
CA PRO A 41 -6.74 -4.01 -5.22
C PRO A 41 -7.48 -3.25 -6.32
N GLU A 42 -8.78 -3.51 -6.43
CA GLU A 42 -9.66 -2.79 -7.37
C GLU A 42 -10.17 -1.45 -6.81
N GLU A 43 -10.21 -1.29 -5.49
CA GLU A 43 -10.69 -0.07 -4.85
C GLU A 43 -9.87 0.24 -3.58
N ALA A 44 -9.63 1.54 -3.36
CA ALA A 44 -9.14 2.08 -2.10
C ALA A 44 -9.87 3.37 -1.71
N LYS A 45 -9.96 3.65 -0.41
CA LYS A 45 -10.67 4.78 0.17
C LYS A 45 -9.85 5.44 1.28
N LEU A 46 -9.74 6.76 1.22
CA LEU A 46 -9.08 7.62 2.21
C LEU A 46 -10.12 8.58 2.77
N LEU A 47 -10.23 8.65 4.10
CA LEU A 47 -11.00 9.67 4.79
C LEU A 47 -10.05 10.65 5.47
N LEU A 48 -10.35 11.93 5.31
CA LEU A 48 -9.60 13.02 5.90
C LEU A 48 -10.53 14.16 6.35
N MET A 49 -10.01 15.04 7.19
CA MET A 49 -10.68 16.26 7.63
C MET A 49 -9.77 17.48 7.52
N ALA A 50 -10.32 18.58 7.06
CA ALA A 50 -9.65 19.87 6.97
C ALA A 50 -10.66 21.01 7.21
N PRO A 51 -10.20 22.24 7.50
CA PRO A 51 -11.08 23.40 7.65
C PRO A 51 -11.95 23.65 6.41
N ASP A 52 -11.37 23.44 5.23
CA ASP A 52 -12.04 23.41 3.93
C ASP A 52 -11.37 22.39 3.01
N TYR A 53 -11.97 22.19 1.82
CA TYR A 53 -11.54 21.17 0.87
C TYR A 53 -11.20 21.74 -0.52
N ILE A 54 -11.05 23.06 -0.67
CA ILE A 54 -10.91 23.69 -1.99
C ILE A 54 -9.61 23.23 -2.66
N ASP A 55 -8.49 23.40 -1.98
CA ASP A 55 -7.17 23.01 -2.49
C ASP A 55 -7.05 21.50 -2.69
N ILE A 56 -7.66 20.70 -1.81
CA ILE A 56 -7.66 19.24 -1.90
C ILE A 56 -8.40 18.80 -3.17
N ARG A 57 -9.57 19.38 -3.46
CA ARG A 57 -10.34 19.08 -4.68
C ARG A 57 -9.60 19.49 -5.94
N GLN A 58 -8.89 20.62 -5.91
CA GLN A 58 -8.05 21.05 -7.04
C GLN A 58 -6.91 20.07 -7.30
N ARG A 59 -6.24 19.58 -6.25
CA ARG A 59 -5.19 18.55 -6.37
C ARG A 59 -5.71 17.23 -6.92
N ILE A 60 -6.89 16.78 -6.46
CA ILE A 60 -7.55 15.58 -6.99
C ILE A 60 -7.85 15.75 -8.50
N ALA A 61 -8.40 16.90 -8.89
CA ALA A 61 -8.71 17.17 -10.30
C ALA A 61 -7.45 17.28 -11.17
N ALA A 62 -6.38 17.90 -10.66
CA ALA A 62 -5.09 17.97 -11.34
C ALA A 62 -4.48 16.58 -11.53
N TYR A 63 -4.41 15.78 -10.45
CA TYR A 63 -3.92 14.41 -10.50
C TYR A 63 -4.68 13.57 -11.53
N LYS A 64 -6.03 13.57 -11.48
CA LYS A 64 -6.87 12.87 -12.46
C LYS A 64 -6.57 13.27 -13.90
N LYS A 65 -6.32 14.55 -14.14
CA LYS A 65 -6.00 15.07 -15.47
C LYS A 65 -4.59 14.67 -15.93
N GLU A 66 -3.64 14.62 -15.02
CA GLU A 66 -2.23 14.32 -15.31
C GLU A 66 -1.98 12.83 -15.53
N THR A 67 -2.61 11.96 -14.72
CA THR A 67 -2.35 10.52 -14.75
C THR A 67 -3.40 9.73 -15.53
N GLY A 68 -4.63 10.25 -15.63
CA GLY A 68 -5.77 9.52 -16.18
C GLY A 68 -6.42 8.53 -15.20
N ASP A 69 -5.91 8.40 -13.97
CA ASP A 69 -6.41 7.44 -12.98
C ASP A 69 -7.84 7.74 -12.53
N ASP A 70 -8.62 6.69 -12.23
CA ASP A 70 -9.99 6.84 -11.71
C ASP A 70 -9.98 7.18 -10.21
N VAL A 71 -9.77 8.47 -9.93
CA VAL A 71 -9.95 9.06 -8.61
C VAL A 71 -11.23 9.90 -8.55
N ASP A 72 -11.93 9.83 -7.41
CA ASP A 72 -13.13 10.61 -7.13
C ASP A 72 -13.16 11.01 -5.65
N HIS A 73 -14.07 11.93 -5.30
CA HIS A 73 -14.24 12.37 -3.93
C HIS A 73 -15.69 12.70 -3.60
N ARG A 74 -16.07 12.49 -2.33
CA ARG A 74 -17.38 12.89 -1.81
C ARG A 74 -17.30 13.36 -0.38
N THR A 75 -18.17 14.29 -0.02
CA THR A 75 -18.30 14.74 1.37
C THR A 75 -19.02 13.66 2.18
N ARG A 76 -18.49 13.31 3.36
CA ARG A 76 -19.11 12.41 4.34
C ARG A 76 -19.16 13.09 5.72
N GLY A 77 -20.29 13.72 6.01
CA GLY A 77 -20.45 14.52 7.23
C GLY A 77 -19.44 15.66 7.27
N LYS A 78 -18.54 15.65 8.25
CA LYS A 78 -17.45 16.62 8.37
C LYS A 78 -16.18 16.23 7.63
N SER A 79 -16.11 15.03 7.07
CA SER A 79 -14.94 14.49 6.37
C SER A 79 -15.08 14.59 4.86
N LEU A 80 -13.94 14.55 4.16
CA LEU A 80 -13.87 14.23 2.74
C LEU A 80 -13.40 12.80 2.58
N GLU A 81 -14.11 12.01 1.77
CA GLU A 81 -13.67 10.71 1.30
C GLU A 81 -13.10 10.89 -0.11
N ILE A 82 -11.90 10.35 -0.33
CA ILE A 82 -11.25 10.21 -1.64
C ILE A 82 -11.23 8.72 -1.95
N SER A 83 -11.65 8.34 -3.14
CA SER A 83 -11.64 6.95 -3.61
C SER A 83 -10.81 6.83 -4.88
N ALA A 84 -10.05 5.75 -4.99
CA ALA A 84 -9.38 5.33 -6.21
C ALA A 84 -9.95 3.99 -6.66
N ARG A 85 -10.03 3.77 -7.97
CA ARG A 85 -10.32 2.47 -8.57
C ARG A 85 -9.21 2.05 -9.51
N SER A 86 -9.01 0.74 -9.64
CA SER A 86 -8.20 0.18 -10.71
C SER A 86 -8.80 0.58 -12.06
N GLY A 87 -7.94 0.81 -13.05
CA GLY A 87 -8.36 1.00 -14.44
C GLY A 87 -9.01 -0.25 -15.03
N GLY A 88 -9.40 -0.15 -16.31
CA GLY A 88 -9.94 -1.29 -17.05
C GLY A 88 -8.89 -2.38 -17.31
N PRO A 89 -9.27 -3.52 -17.92
CA PRO A 89 -8.41 -4.70 -18.09
C PRO A 89 -7.06 -4.45 -18.80
N GLU A 90 -6.96 -3.40 -19.62
CA GLU A 90 -5.73 -3.04 -20.34
C GLU A 90 -4.84 -2.02 -19.57
N GLU A 91 -5.36 -1.46 -18.46
CA GLU A 91 -4.74 -0.44 -17.61
C GLU A 91 -4.93 -0.78 -16.13
N GLU A 92 -4.86 -2.08 -15.79
CA GLU A 92 -4.96 -2.58 -14.42
C GLU A 92 -3.84 -1.98 -13.55
N ARG A 93 -4.25 -1.15 -12.58
CA ARG A 93 -3.35 -0.42 -11.69
C ARG A 93 -3.84 -0.59 -10.27
N ASN A 94 -2.92 -0.88 -9.36
CA ASN A 94 -3.23 -1.08 -7.96
C ASN A 94 -3.88 0.18 -7.35
N ALA A 95 -5.15 0.06 -6.93
CA ALA A 95 -5.92 1.20 -6.42
C ALA A 95 -5.35 1.77 -5.10
N ILE A 96 -4.65 0.95 -4.29
CA ILE A 96 -3.95 1.44 -3.10
C ILE A 96 -2.81 2.36 -3.52
N SER A 97 -2.03 1.96 -4.52
CA SER A 97 -0.90 2.73 -5.03
C SER A 97 -1.32 4.07 -5.61
N ILE A 98 -2.39 4.09 -6.43
CA ILE A 98 -2.99 5.34 -6.95
C ILE A 98 -3.35 6.27 -5.78
N LEU A 99 -4.03 5.74 -4.78
CA LEU A 99 -4.51 6.56 -3.67
C LEU A 99 -3.38 7.10 -2.80
N ILE A 100 -2.34 6.31 -2.53
CA ILE A 100 -1.20 6.73 -1.71
C ILE A 100 -0.29 7.71 -2.46
N GLU A 101 -0.13 7.56 -3.77
CA GLU A 101 0.59 8.53 -4.60
C GLU A 101 -0.08 9.91 -4.51
N LEU A 102 -1.40 9.98 -4.74
CA LEU A 102 -2.18 11.20 -4.58
C LEU A 102 -2.10 11.75 -3.14
N ALA A 103 -2.31 10.90 -2.14
CA ALA A 103 -2.31 11.30 -0.73
C ALA A 103 -0.94 11.80 -0.26
N GLY A 104 0.16 11.27 -0.80
CA GLY A 104 1.52 11.71 -0.49
C GLY A 104 1.78 13.19 -0.82
N SER A 105 1.00 13.78 -1.72
CA SER A 105 1.08 15.21 -2.07
C SER A 105 0.31 16.15 -1.13
N LEU A 106 -0.49 15.59 -0.20
CA LEU A 106 -1.37 16.36 0.67
C LEU A 106 -0.66 16.77 1.97
N PRO A 107 -0.89 18.00 2.48
CA PRO A 107 -0.24 18.48 3.69
C PRO A 107 -0.91 17.92 4.96
N PHE A 108 -0.70 16.64 5.24
CA PHE A 108 -1.16 16.00 6.48
C PHE A 108 -0.47 16.59 7.72
N ALA A 109 -1.23 16.65 8.81
CA ALA A 109 -0.71 16.99 10.12
C ALA A 109 0.00 15.78 10.73
N GLY A 110 1.20 15.98 11.25
CA GLY A 110 2.04 14.93 11.80
C GLY A 110 2.90 14.25 10.72
N ASP A 111 4.12 13.91 11.07
CA ASP A 111 5.11 13.42 10.12
C ASP A 111 4.93 11.91 9.83
N GLU A 112 4.50 11.12 10.81
CA GLU A 112 4.50 9.66 10.69
C GLU A 112 3.57 9.10 9.60
N ILE A 113 2.41 9.73 9.36
CA ILE A 113 1.53 9.38 8.22
C ILE A 113 2.23 9.66 6.91
N LYS A 114 2.92 10.81 6.86
CA LYS A 114 3.66 11.25 5.68
C LYS A 114 4.86 10.34 5.41
N ASP A 115 5.56 9.91 6.45
CA ASP A 115 6.65 8.95 6.38
C ASP A 115 6.17 7.58 5.91
N PHE A 116 4.97 7.16 6.32
CA PHE A 116 4.37 5.92 5.82
C PHE A 116 4.08 6.01 4.31
N PHE A 117 3.52 7.13 3.84
CA PHE A 117 3.29 7.35 2.41
C PHE A 117 4.60 7.48 1.63
N ASP A 118 5.62 8.11 2.21
CA ASP A 118 6.96 8.18 1.63
C ASP A 118 7.59 6.79 1.46
N PHE A 119 7.53 5.96 2.51
CA PHE A 119 7.95 4.56 2.44
C PHE A 119 7.23 3.83 1.31
N TYR A 120 5.89 3.90 1.30
CA TYR A 120 5.11 3.19 0.30
C TYR A 120 5.47 3.65 -1.12
N ASN A 121 5.53 4.96 -1.36
CA ASN A 121 5.82 5.51 -2.69
C ASN A 121 7.29 5.28 -3.12
N THR A 122 8.21 5.08 -2.18
CA THR A 122 9.62 4.83 -2.49
C THR A 122 9.91 3.36 -2.77
N TYR A 123 9.30 2.46 -2.00
CA TYR A 123 9.68 1.04 -2.00
C TYR A 123 8.63 0.09 -2.58
N ILE A 124 7.38 0.55 -2.76
CA ILE A 124 6.28 -0.31 -3.18
C ILE A 124 5.62 0.28 -4.42
N HIS A 125 5.04 1.49 -4.31
CA HIS A 125 4.45 2.24 -5.42
C HIS A 125 3.64 1.34 -6.38
N PHE A 126 3.92 1.34 -7.69
CA PHE A 126 3.39 0.39 -8.68
C PHE A 126 4.35 -0.77 -9.00
N GLU A 127 5.40 -0.98 -8.21
CA GLU A 127 6.39 -2.04 -8.42
C GLU A 127 5.79 -3.43 -8.12
N THR A 128 6.02 -4.37 -9.04
CA THR A 128 5.52 -5.76 -8.94
C THR A 128 6.60 -6.79 -8.71
N ASN A 129 7.88 -6.42 -8.68
CA ASN A 129 9.00 -7.35 -8.55
C ASN A 129 9.76 -7.23 -7.22
N GLY A 130 9.38 -6.27 -6.36
CA GLY A 130 9.97 -6.05 -5.04
C GLY A 130 11.45 -5.65 -5.03
N ALA A 131 12.01 -5.25 -6.17
CA ALA A 131 13.39 -4.82 -6.28
C ALA A 131 13.75 -3.67 -5.33
N ALA A 132 12.86 -2.69 -5.15
CA ALA A 132 13.11 -1.58 -4.24
C ALA A 132 13.18 -2.04 -2.78
N LEU A 133 12.45 -3.10 -2.41
CA LEU A 133 12.52 -3.75 -1.09
C LEU A 133 13.70 -4.73 -0.94
N GLY A 134 14.55 -4.87 -1.96
CA GLY A 134 15.65 -5.83 -1.96
C GLY A 134 15.21 -7.26 -2.29
N LEU A 135 14.03 -7.45 -2.86
CA LEU A 135 13.40 -8.75 -3.15
C LEU A 135 13.47 -9.16 -4.63
N ALA A 136 14.44 -8.64 -5.39
CA ALA A 136 14.64 -8.96 -6.81
C ALA A 136 15.17 -10.40 -7.05
N PHE A 137 14.52 -11.39 -6.44
CA PHE A 137 14.82 -12.81 -6.60
C PHE A 137 14.19 -13.34 -7.87
N SER A 138 14.94 -14.16 -8.60
CA SER A 138 14.44 -14.89 -9.76
C SER A 138 15.20 -16.19 -9.90
N ASP A 139 14.49 -17.26 -10.25
CA ASP A 139 15.10 -18.55 -10.58
C ASP A 139 14.69 -19.01 -11.99
N PRO A 140 15.49 -19.83 -12.69
CA PRO A 140 15.18 -20.26 -14.06
C PRO A 140 13.92 -21.13 -14.22
N ALA A 141 13.50 -21.85 -13.17
CA ALA A 141 12.39 -22.78 -13.20
C ALA A 141 11.04 -22.09 -12.91
N SER A 142 10.99 -21.16 -11.94
CA SER A 142 9.75 -20.46 -11.58
C SER A 142 9.66 -19.05 -12.17
N GLY A 143 10.79 -18.40 -12.45
CA GLY A 143 10.81 -17.00 -12.91
C GLY A 143 11.02 -16.00 -11.76
N PRO A 144 10.69 -14.72 -11.95
CA PRO A 144 10.90 -13.68 -10.93
C PRO A 144 9.85 -13.74 -9.82
N LEU A 145 10.25 -13.25 -8.63
CA LEU A 145 9.32 -12.96 -7.55
C LEU A 145 8.29 -11.92 -8.00
N ILE A 146 7.04 -12.15 -7.62
CA ILE A 146 5.94 -11.20 -7.80
C ILE A 146 5.52 -10.67 -6.44
N LEU A 147 5.47 -9.35 -6.32
CA LEU A 147 5.04 -8.60 -5.15
C LEU A 147 3.73 -7.88 -5.45
N ASN A 148 2.77 -7.98 -4.55
CA ASN A 148 1.52 -7.24 -4.61
C ASN A 148 1.21 -6.60 -3.26
N ALA A 149 0.98 -5.29 -3.24
CA ALA A 149 0.35 -4.62 -2.11
C ALA A 149 -1.16 -4.92 -2.12
N GLY A 150 -1.55 -6.07 -1.58
CA GLY A 150 -2.89 -6.61 -1.75
C GLY A 150 -3.95 -6.06 -0.80
N MET A 151 -3.55 -5.60 0.39
CA MET A 151 -4.48 -4.95 1.33
C MET A 151 -3.81 -3.88 2.15
N ILE A 152 -4.57 -2.86 2.54
CA ILE A 152 -4.12 -1.86 3.49
C ILE A 152 -5.25 -1.48 4.46
N GLU A 153 -4.88 -1.32 5.73
CA GLU A 153 -5.73 -0.73 6.74
C GLU A 153 -4.91 0.23 7.61
N MET A 154 -5.27 1.51 7.56
CA MET A 154 -4.65 2.56 8.36
C MET A 154 -5.71 3.34 9.12
N THR A 155 -5.40 3.64 10.37
CA THR A 155 -6.15 4.53 11.27
C THR A 155 -5.19 5.58 11.84
N PRO A 156 -5.67 6.58 12.61
CA PRO A 156 -4.79 7.53 13.27
C PRO A 156 -3.84 6.90 14.30
N GLU A 157 -4.06 5.64 14.69
CA GLU A 157 -3.29 4.93 15.71
C GLU A 157 -2.30 3.91 15.12
N ALA A 158 -2.55 3.37 13.93
CA ALA A 158 -1.69 2.37 13.32
C ALA A 158 -1.91 2.21 11.81
N ALA A 159 -0.93 1.61 11.15
CA ALA A 159 -1.00 1.11 9.79
C ALA A 159 -0.70 -0.39 9.75
N ARG A 160 -1.41 -1.11 8.90
CA ARG A 160 -1.13 -2.48 8.46
C ARG A 160 -1.22 -2.54 6.94
N LEU A 161 -0.12 -2.95 6.31
CA LEU A 161 -0.03 -3.19 4.88
C LEU A 161 0.26 -4.67 4.68
N THR A 162 -0.63 -5.36 3.96
CA THR A 162 -0.49 -6.77 3.64
C THR A 162 0.06 -6.93 2.24
N LEU A 163 1.22 -7.59 2.16
CA LEU A 163 1.89 -7.95 0.92
C LEU A 163 1.58 -9.41 0.58
N GLY A 164 1.11 -9.65 -0.65
CA GLY A 164 1.10 -10.97 -1.27
C GLY A 164 2.38 -11.14 -2.09
N ILE A 165 3.14 -12.19 -1.81
CA ILE A 165 4.40 -12.48 -2.47
C ILE A 165 4.29 -13.88 -3.09
N CYS A 166 4.53 -13.97 -4.39
CA CYS A 166 4.70 -15.26 -5.07
C CYS A 166 6.20 -15.41 -5.37
N CYS A 167 6.87 -16.33 -4.70
CA CYS A 167 8.30 -16.54 -4.85
C CYS A 167 8.63 -17.97 -5.28
N PRO A 168 9.79 -18.19 -5.91
CA PRO A 168 10.35 -19.52 -6.08
C PRO A 168 10.35 -20.33 -4.77
N SER A 169 10.05 -21.63 -4.82
CA SER A 169 10.11 -22.51 -3.64
C SER A 169 11.53 -22.71 -3.09
N SER A 170 12.53 -22.26 -3.83
CA SER A 170 13.92 -22.19 -3.37
C SER A 170 14.24 -20.94 -2.54
N CYS A 171 13.32 -19.97 -2.45
CA CYS A 171 13.49 -18.73 -1.70
C CYS A 171 12.97 -18.88 -0.26
N PRO A 172 13.84 -18.86 0.77
CA PRO A 172 13.40 -18.97 2.15
C PRO A 172 12.69 -17.69 2.61
N GLU A 173 11.60 -17.84 3.37
CA GLU A 173 10.89 -16.72 4.01
C GLU A 173 11.82 -15.81 4.83
N GLU A 174 12.78 -16.41 5.56
CA GLU A 174 13.76 -15.68 6.35
C GLU A 174 14.56 -14.70 5.50
N GLN A 175 14.95 -15.09 4.28
CA GLN A 175 15.69 -14.24 3.36
C GLN A 175 14.86 -13.04 2.88
N ILE A 176 13.55 -13.23 2.66
CA ILE A 176 12.61 -12.15 2.31
C ILE A 176 12.50 -11.17 3.49
N CYS A 177 12.32 -11.69 4.70
CA CYS A 177 12.20 -10.86 5.91
C CYS A 177 13.49 -10.07 6.16
N ASP A 178 14.64 -10.72 6.12
CA ASP A 178 15.95 -10.11 6.37
C ASP A 178 16.30 -9.02 5.34
N ALA A 179 15.90 -9.20 4.07
CA ALA A 179 16.10 -8.18 3.04
C ALA A 179 15.30 -6.90 3.33
N MET A 180 14.08 -7.04 3.85
CA MET A 180 13.19 -5.90 4.12
C MET A 180 13.55 -5.15 5.41
N MET A 181 14.03 -5.87 6.44
CA MET A 181 14.25 -5.32 7.78
C MET A 181 15.09 -4.02 7.83
N PRO A 182 16.22 -3.88 7.11
CA PRO A 182 16.99 -2.63 7.09
C PRO A 182 16.18 -1.42 6.62
N ILE A 183 15.29 -1.61 5.65
CA ILE A 183 14.42 -0.54 5.13
C ILE A 183 13.34 -0.22 6.16
N LEU A 184 12.65 -1.24 6.67
CA LEU A 184 11.55 -1.07 7.62
C LEU A 184 12.00 -0.39 8.93
N ASN A 185 13.19 -0.73 9.42
CA ASN A 185 13.77 -0.11 10.61
C ASN A 185 13.98 1.40 10.45
N ARG A 186 14.26 1.90 9.24
CA ARG A 186 14.42 3.35 8.98
C ARG A 186 13.11 4.11 9.11
N TYR A 187 11.98 3.43 8.93
CA TYR A 187 10.64 4.00 9.03
C TYR A 187 9.90 3.55 10.30
N GLU A 188 10.61 2.94 11.26
CA GLU A 188 10.03 2.40 12.51
C GLU A 188 8.87 1.42 12.27
N MET A 189 8.97 0.66 11.17
CA MET A 189 8.00 -0.36 10.81
C MET A 189 8.49 -1.75 11.23
N GLY A 190 7.54 -2.61 11.60
CA GLY A 190 7.81 -4.01 11.94
C GLY A 190 7.14 -4.97 10.98
N LEU A 191 7.64 -6.21 10.96
CA LEU A 191 7.02 -7.35 10.30
C LEU A 191 6.14 -8.11 11.29
N VAL A 192 4.89 -8.39 10.91
CA VAL A 192 4.06 -9.37 11.62
C VAL A 192 4.35 -10.74 11.02
N LYS A 193 4.45 -11.76 11.87
CA LYS A 193 4.80 -13.13 11.47
C LYS A 193 4.01 -13.57 10.23
N PRO A 194 4.69 -14.11 9.21
CA PRO A 194 4.02 -14.57 8.01
C PRO A 194 3.05 -15.71 8.27
N SER A 195 2.02 -15.78 7.43
CA SER A 195 1.11 -16.92 7.39
C SER A 195 1.17 -17.53 6.00
N HIS A 196 1.49 -18.82 5.92
CA HIS A 196 1.42 -19.57 4.66
C HIS A 196 -0.03 -19.89 4.31
N GLN A 197 -0.39 -19.63 3.06
CA GLN A 197 -1.54 -20.28 2.44
C GLN A 197 -0.98 -21.32 1.48
N ASP A 198 -1.39 -22.58 1.65
CA ASP A 198 -1.07 -23.62 0.68
C ASP A 198 -1.60 -23.18 -0.70
N PRO A 199 -0.86 -23.44 -1.80
CA PRO A 199 -1.31 -23.06 -3.13
C PRO A 199 -2.70 -23.64 -3.37
N ALA A 200 -3.65 -22.78 -3.75
CA ALA A 200 -4.97 -23.22 -4.14
C ALA A 200 -4.80 -24.20 -5.31
N THR A 201 -5.11 -25.48 -5.09
CA THR A 201 -5.28 -26.45 -6.16
C THR A 201 -6.39 -25.94 -7.07
N PHE A 202 -6.03 -25.34 -8.19
CA PHE A 202 -6.92 -25.16 -9.32
C PHE A 202 -7.24 -26.57 -9.84
N GLY A 203 -8.41 -27.09 -9.47
CA GLY A 203 -8.99 -28.33 -9.98
C GLY A 203 -9.89 -28.10 -11.19
#